data_AF-A0A090VN39-F1
#
_entry.id   AF-A0A090VN39-F1
#
_cell.length_a   1.000
_cell.length_b   1.000
_cell.length_c   1.000
_cell.angle_alpha   90.00
_cell.angle_beta   90.00
_cell.angle_gamma   90.00
#
_symmetry.space_group_name_H-M   'P 1'
#
loop_
_entity.id
_entity.type
_entity.pdbx_description
1 polymer ?
#
loop_
_entity_poly.entity_id
_entity_poly.type
_entity_poly.pdbx_seq_one_letter_code
_entity_poly.pdbx_strand_id
1 'polypeptide(L)'
;MWYVLTKDRVLQTGNSISGLTVKDQVGDTVIDNDAKIITVTIEDNGADISMITLENLGLSFGASANVSEGEALDFSSSNTTSIIVSSEVGESVTWIIKLQVDIDLSDVSIAGTWTISEIGIYSDLFSWESWGWEKTELLNNYLPNVSAELDNTITFTVDGKNAEGEPYGTFENNAGTDGAYGNFVSDDASWPETDFNSRYRKVPTTAGTWIINEEKVIITDAGGVEYTLDIEVNTQTEIALSTELEYKSELFDWGVSNYSFEETAHMSKKMWYNLIK
;
A
#
# COMPACT_ATOMS: atom_id res chain seq x y z
N MET A 1 66.18 -27.63 -15.71
CA MET A 1 65.44 -26.84 -16.72
C MET A 1 64.15 -26.41 -16.04
N TRP A 2 63.95 -25.11 -15.85
CA TRP A 2 62.75 -24.59 -15.21
C TRP A 2 61.81 -24.13 -16.32
N TYR A 3 60.59 -24.66 -16.36
CA TYR A 3 59.57 -24.23 -17.31
C TYR A 3 58.79 -23.07 -16.69
N VAL A 4 58.65 -21.97 -17.44
CA VAL A 4 57.72 -20.88 -17.09
C VAL A 4 56.45 -21.10 -17.89
N LEU A 5 55.35 -21.35 -17.20
CA LEU A 5 54.01 -21.39 -17.79
C LEU A 5 53.46 -19.97 -17.85
N THR A 6 53.35 -19.40 -19.05
CA THR A 6 52.58 -18.17 -19.30
C THR A 6 51.24 -18.56 -19.90
N LYS A 7 50.16 -18.37 -19.14
CA LYS A 7 48.79 -18.40 -19.66
C LYS A 7 48.37 -16.97 -19.96
N ASP A 8 47.85 -16.70 -21.15
CA ASP A 8 47.31 -15.39 -21.50
C ASP A 8 46.13 -15.05 -20.58
N ARG A 9 46.13 -13.81 -20.05
CA ARG A 9 45.05 -13.30 -19.21
C ARG A 9 43.80 -13.14 -20.07
N VAL A 10 42.73 -13.82 -19.68
CA VAL A 10 41.40 -13.65 -20.27
C VAL A 10 40.65 -12.64 -19.40
N LEU A 11 40.27 -11.52 -19.98
CA LEU A 11 39.49 -10.50 -19.29
C LEU A 11 38.11 -11.05 -18.93
N GLN A 12 37.64 -10.72 -17.73
CA GLN A 12 36.35 -11.19 -17.21
C GLN A 12 35.19 -10.33 -17.70
N THR A 13 34.07 -10.97 -18.01
CA THR A 13 32.81 -10.31 -18.41
C THR A 13 31.82 -10.17 -17.27
N GLY A 14 32.11 -10.75 -16.10
CA GLY A 14 31.22 -10.68 -14.94
C GLY A 14 31.07 -9.24 -14.44
N ASN A 15 29.82 -8.80 -14.25
CA ASN A 15 29.45 -7.49 -13.73
C ASN A 15 28.33 -7.60 -12.66
N SER A 16 28.27 -8.73 -11.97
CA SER A 16 27.26 -9.00 -10.95
C SER A 16 27.76 -8.74 -9.54
N ILE A 17 26.83 -8.40 -8.65
CA ILE A 17 27.04 -8.30 -7.20
C ILE A 17 26.69 -9.65 -6.58
N SER A 18 27.64 -10.25 -5.85
CA SER A 18 27.48 -11.53 -5.16
C SER A 18 27.20 -11.38 -3.66
N GLY A 19 27.41 -10.19 -3.10
CA GLY A 19 27.14 -9.86 -1.71
C GLY A 19 27.15 -8.35 -1.51
N LEU A 20 26.28 -7.86 -0.63
CA LEU A 20 26.23 -6.45 -0.25
C LEU A 20 25.72 -6.40 1.18
N THR A 21 26.40 -5.68 2.08
CA THR A 21 25.87 -5.39 3.41
C THR A 21 26.01 -3.91 3.73
N VAL A 22 25.06 -3.39 4.48
CA VAL A 22 25.04 -2.00 4.94
C VAL A 22 25.05 -1.93 6.47
N LYS A 23 25.44 -0.78 6.99
CA LYS A 23 25.38 -0.50 8.43
C LYS A 23 23.94 -0.64 8.94
N ASP A 24 23.82 -1.16 10.16
CA ASP A 24 22.56 -1.38 10.88
C ASP A 24 21.61 -2.37 10.17
N GLN A 25 22.15 -3.17 9.24
CA GLN A 25 21.40 -4.20 8.55
C GLN A 25 20.92 -5.29 9.52
N VAL A 26 19.67 -5.70 9.35
CA VAL A 26 19.06 -6.85 10.00
C VAL A 26 18.69 -7.89 8.95
N GLY A 27 18.98 -9.15 9.26
CA GLY A 27 18.76 -10.26 8.34
C GLY A 27 19.71 -10.28 7.13
N ASP A 28 19.43 -11.21 6.21
CA ASP A 28 20.24 -11.44 5.03
C ASP A 28 19.80 -10.56 3.86
N THR A 29 20.77 -10.13 3.05
CA THR A 29 20.53 -9.37 1.81
C THR A 29 19.84 -10.25 0.77
N VAL A 30 18.76 -9.74 0.16
CA VAL A 30 18.08 -10.41 -0.94
C VAL A 30 18.62 -9.89 -2.27
N ILE A 31 19.17 -10.77 -3.11
CA ILE A 31 19.77 -10.42 -4.40
C ILE A 31 19.00 -11.09 -5.54
N ASP A 32 18.33 -10.29 -6.36
CA ASP A 32 17.75 -10.70 -7.63
C ASP A 32 18.74 -10.39 -8.77
N ASN A 33 19.43 -11.44 -9.24
CA ASN A 33 20.42 -11.31 -10.29
C ASN A 33 19.79 -11.06 -11.67
N ASP A 34 18.56 -11.47 -11.92
CA ASP A 34 17.91 -11.30 -13.22
C ASP A 34 17.34 -9.88 -13.35
N ALA A 35 16.69 -9.39 -12.29
CA ALA A 35 16.15 -8.03 -12.23
C ALA A 35 17.22 -6.95 -11.94
N LYS A 36 18.42 -7.35 -11.48
CA LYS A 36 19.47 -6.45 -10.98
C LYS A 36 18.99 -5.59 -9.81
N ILE A 37 18.24 -6.22 -8.90
CA ILE A 37 17.68 -5.58 -7.70
C ILE A 37 18.29 -6.25 -6.47
N ILE A 38 18.68 -5.43 -5.50
CA ILE A 38 19.09 -5.87 -4.17
C ILE A 38 18.16 -5.22 -3.16
N THR A 39 17.67 -5.99 -2.20
CA THR A 39 16.92 -5.47 -1.06
C THR A 39 17.72 -5.70 0.20
N VAL A 40 17.91 -4.64 0.98
CA VAL A 40 18.51 -4.67 2.32
C VAL A 40 17.51 -4.13 3.33
N THR A 41 17.51 -4.69 4.53
CA THR A 41 16.64 -4.28 5.62
C THR A 41 17.50 -3.77 6.77
N ILE A 42 17.19 -2.60 7.34
CA ILE A 42 17.90 -2.03 8.50
C ILE A 42 16.99 -1.90 9.71
N GLU A 43 17.55 -1.92 10.92
CA GLU A 43 16.79 -1.68 12.15
C GLU A 43 16.14 -0.27 12.14
N ASP A 44 14.90 -0.15 12.66
CA ASP A 44 14.28 1.16 12.93
C ASP A 44 14.91 1.84 14.16
N ASN A 45 16.14 2.33 13.98
CA ASN A 45 16.92 2.98 15.03
C ASN A 45 17.04 4.51 14.84
N GLY A 46 16.26 5.09 13.91
CA GLY A 46 16.34 6.50 13.53
C GLY A 46 17.58 6.87 12.71
N ALA A 47 18.19 5.92 12.00
CA ALA A 47 19.29 6.18 11.08
C ALA A 47 18.90 7.17 9.98
N ASP A 48 19.85 8.04 9.63
CA ASP A 48 19.72 8.92 8.46
C ASP A 48 19.93 8.12 7.17
N ILE A 49 18.83 7.83 6.47
CA ILE A 49 18.85 7.01 5.26
C ILE A 49 19.53 7.68 4.06
N SER A 50 19.87 8.97 4.16
CA SER A 50 20.70 9.65 3.16
C SER A 50 22.19 9.34 3.29
N MET A 51 22.60 8.67 4.38
CA MET A 51 24.00 8.39 4.70
C MET A 51 24.23 6.95 5.21
N ILE A 52 23.59 5.96 4.59
CA ILE A 52 23.77 4.56 4.97
C ILE A 52 25.15 4.06 4.53
N THR A 53 25.99 3.64 5.48
CA THR A 53 27.35 3.18 5.17
C THR A 53 27.34 1.79 4.53
N LEU A 54 27.99 1.63 3.39
CA LEU A 54 28.24 0.35 2.75
C LEU A 54 29.36 -0.39 3.50
N GLU A 55 29.06 -1.53 4.12
CA GLU A 55 30.05 -2.28 4.91
C GLU A 55 30.76 -3.36 4.11
N ASN A 56 30.06 -3.98 3.16
CA ASN A 56 30.64 -4.98 2.27
C ASN A 56 30.08 -4.86 0.86
N LEU A 57 30.95 -5.07 -0.14
CA LEU A 57 30.56 -5.16 -1.55
C LEU A 57 31.32 -6.31 -2.24
N GLY A 58 30.64 -7.45 -2.37
CA GLY A 58 31.10 -8.60 -3.14
C GLY A 58 30.80 -8.43 -4.62
N LEU A 59 31.83 -8.29 -5.44
CA LEU A 59 31.71 -8.17 -6.90
C LEU A 59 32.19 -9.44 -7.62
N SER A 60 31.72 -9.61 -8.85
CA SER A 60 32.27 -10.59 -9.80
C SER A 60 33.77 -10.41 -9.96
N PHE A 61 34.49 -11.52 -10.15
CA PHE A 61 35.95 -11.49 -10.29
C PHE A 61 36.37 -10.55 -11.45
N GLY A 62 37.26 -9.60 -11.16
CA GLY A 62 37.76 -8.62 -12.13
C GLY A 62 36.84 -7.40 -12.38
N ALA A 63 35.66 -7.35 -11.76
CA ALA A 63 34.75 -6.21 -11.86
C ALA A 63 35.13 -5.07 -10.91
N SER A 64 34.65 -3.86 -11.20
CA SER A 64 34.75 -2.66 -10.37
C SER A 64 33.38 -2.00 -10.22
N ALA A 65 33.11 -1.33 -9.10
CA ALA A 65 31.90 -0.55 -8.91
C ALA A 65 32.21 0.96 -8.85
N ASN A 66 31.18 1.79 -9.02
CA ASN A 66 31.26 3.24 -8.81
C ASN A 66 31.29 3.65 -7.33
N VAL A 67 31.12 2.68 -6.41
CA VAL A 67 31.19 2.87 -4.96
C VAL A 67 32.16 1.86 -4.34
N SER A 68 32.66 2.16 -3.14
CA SER A 68 33.56 1.29 -2.37
C SER A 68 33.06 1.07 -0.94
N GLU A 69 33.52 -0.01 -0.30
CA GLU A 69 33.28 -0.26 1.13
C GLU A 69 33.71 0.94 1.97
N GLY A 70 32.86 1.33 2.92
CA GLY A 70 33.01 2.51 3.77
C GLY A 70 32.37 3.79 3.23
N GLU A 71 31.93 3.81 1.96
CA GLU A 71 31.21 4.97 1.41
C GLU A 71 29.74 4.99 1.87
N ALA A 72 29.17 6.20 1.89
CA ALA A 72 27.77 6.41 2.21
C ALA A 72 26.90 6.28 0.95
N LEU A 73 25.80 5.55 1.09
CA LEU A 73 24.75 5.39 0.10
C LEU A 73 23.55 6.26 0.50
N ASP A 74 23.04 7.01 -0.47
CA ASP A 74 21.89 7.90 -0.29
C ASP A 74 20.62 7.22 -0.81
N PHE A 75 19.69 6.93 0.11
CA PHE A 75 18.37 6.36 -0.15
C PHE A 75 17.23 7.36 0.03
N SER A 76 17.52 8.65 0.21
CA SER A 76 16.49 9.69 0.40
C SER A 76 15.48 9.78 -0.74
N SER A 77 15.87 9.32 -1.93
CA SER A 77 15.00 9.24 -3.10
C SER A 77 14.27 7.91 -3.17
N SER A 78 13.03 7.87 -2.67
CA SER A 78 12.14 6.71 -2.76
C SER A 78 12.70 5.42 -2.13
N ASN A 79 13.55 5.55 -1.09
CA ASN A 79 14.25 4.44 -0.45
C ASN A 79 15.07 3.58 -1.41
N THR A 80 15.56 4.17 -2.50
CA THR A 80 16.37 3.46 -3.48
C THR A 80 17.65 4.22 -3.80
N THR A 81 18.68 3.46 -4.14
CA THR A 81 19.91 4.00 -4.71
C THR A 81 20.40 3.09 -5.83
N SER A 82 21.45 3.50 -6.55
CA SER A 82 21.99 2.72 -7.65
C SER A 82 23.50 2.53 -7.55
N ILE A 83 23.96 1.32 -7.84
CA ILE A 83 25.37 0.96 -7.96
C ILE A 83 25.64 0.51 -9.39
N ILE A 84 26.62 1.11 -10.05
CA ILE A 84 27.07 0.73 -11.39
C ILE A 84 28.25 -0.20 -11.25
N VAL A 85 28.12 -1.42 -11.77
CA VAL A 85 29.20 -2.42 -11.80
C VAL A 85 29.71 -2.58 -13.23
N SER A 86 31.00 -2.39 -13.41
CA SER A 86 31.72 -2.52 -14.67
C SER A 86 32.58 -3.78 -14.66
N SER A 87 32.42 -4.63 -15.67
CA SER A 87 33.29 -5.78 -15.91
C SER A 87 34.68 -5.34 -16.36
N GLU A 88 35.64 -6.26 -16.33
CA GLU A 88 37.01 -6.03 -16.76
C GLU A 88 37.12 -5.70 -18.26
N VAL A 89 36.16 -6.17 -19.07
CA VAL A 89 36.05 -5.86 -20.50
C VAL A 89 35.37 -4.51 -20.80
N GLY A 90 34.86 -3.83 -19.77
CA GLY A 90 34.26 -2.50 -19.88
C GLY A 90 32.73 -2.48 -20.06
N GLU A 91 32.05 -3.62 -19.96
CA GLU A 91 30.58 -3.66 -19.94
C GLU A 91 30.06 -3.30 -18.54
N SER A 92 29.11 -2.37 -18.46
CA SER A 92 28.53 -1.90 -17.21
C SER A 92 27.05 -2.29 -17.06
N VAL A 93 26.63 -2.55 -15.83
CA VAL A 93 25.23 -2.76 -15.46
C VAL A 93 24.88 -1.93 -14.22
N THR A 94 23.70 -1.33 -14.22
CA THR A 94 23.16 -0.61 -13.07
C THR A 94 22.35 -1.57 -12.21
N TRP A 95 22.72 -1.67 -10.94
CA TRP A 95 21.98 -2.37 -9.90
C TRP A 95 21.16 -1.37 -9.09
N ILE A 96 19.89 -1.70 -8.84
CA ILE A 96 19.01 -0.91 -7.97
C ILE A 96 19.04 -1.53 -6.58
N ILE A 97 19.40 -0.74 -5.58
CA ILE A 97 19.39 -1.15 -4.18
C ILE A 97 18.15 -0.53 -3.54
N LYS A 98 17.30 -1.36 -2.93
CA LYS A 98 16.11 -0.97 -2.17
C LYS A 98 16.41 -1.09 -0.68
N LEU A 99 16.08 -0.06 0.06
CA LEU A 99 16.20 -0.03 1.52
C LEU A 99 14.81 -0.24 2.14
N GLN A 100 14.72 -1.26 2.98
CA GLN A 100 13.59 -1.48 3.88
C GLN A 100 14.02 -1.17 5.31
N VAL A 101 13.08 -0.68 6.12
CA VAL A 101 13.29 -0.49 7.56
C VAL A 101 12.49 -1.60 8.24
N ASP A 102 13.14 -2.36 9.10
CA ASP A 102 12.52 -3.40 9.92
C ASP A 102 11.67 -2.74 10.99
N ILE A 103 10.36 -2.96 10.89
CA ILE A 103 9.35 -2.32 11.72
C ILE A 103 8.67 -3.40 12.53
N ASP A 104 8.49 -3.15 13.82
CA ASP A 104 7.58 -3.96 14.61
C ASP A 104 6.16 -3.76 14.07
N LEU A 105 5.57 -4.84 13.54
CA LEU A 105 4.21 -4.79 12.98
C LEU A 105 3.17 -4.30 14.00
N SER A 106 3.44 -4.42 15.31
CA SER A 106 2.56 -3.87 16.34
C SER A 106 2.53 -2.33 16.37
N ASP A 107 3.53 -1.66 15.78
CA ASP A 107 3.56 -0.20 15.61
C ASP A 107 2.74 0.27 14.40
N VAL A 108 2.31 -0.63 13.51
CA VAL A 108 1.48 -0.31 12.34
C VAL A 108 0.04 -0.77 12.60
N SER A 109 -0.82 0.18 12.95
CA SER A 109 -2.19 -0.07 13.46
C SER A 109 -3.07 -0.93 12.55
N ILE A 110 -2.88 -0.88 11.23
CA ILE A 110 -3.69 -1.60 10.25
C ILE A 110 -3.02 -2.90 9.74
N ALA A 111 -1.81 -3.24 10.21
CA ALA A 111 -1.06 -4.37 9.66
C ALA A 111 -1.75 -5.72 9.88
N GLY A 112 -1.77 -6.54 8.83
CA GLY A 112 -2.31 -7.89 8.82
C GLY A 112 -3.57 -8.04 7.98
N THR A 113 -4.25 -9.18 8.18
CA THR A 113 -5.45 -9.56 7.44
C THR A 113 -6.69 -9.34 8.29
N TRP A 114 -7.70 -8.73 7.69
CA TRP A 114 -8.94 -8.32 8.32
C TRP A 114 -10.13 -8.82 7.52
N THR A 115 -11.22 -9.16 8.21
CA THR A 115 -12.52 -9.43 7.58
C THR A 115 -13.38 -8.17 7.64
N ILE A 116 -14.09 -7.86 6.55
CA ILE A 116 -15.06 -6.76 6.55
C ILE A 116 -16.30 -7.22 7.34
N SER A 117 -16.50 -6.67 8.53
CA SER A 117 -17.63 -7.02 9.38
C SER A 117 -18.90 -6.28 8.99
N GLU A 118 -18.78 -5.00 8.67
CA GLU A 118 -19.90 -4.11 8.41
C GLU A 118 -19.48 -3.00 7.45
N ILE A 119 -20.43 -2.53 6.64
CA ILE A 119 -20.30 -1.34 5.80
C ILE A 119 -21.50 -0.47 6.08
N GLY A 120 -21.27 0.79 6.44
CA GLY A 120 -22.34 1.71 6.81
C GLY A 120 -22.14 3.11 6.29
N ILE A 121 -23.21 3.88 6.41
CA ILE A 121 -23.27 5.28 6.01
C ILE A 121 -23.86 6.11 7.13
N TYR A 122 -23.41 7.35 7.22
CA TYR A 122 -24.04 8.39 8.02
C TYR A 122 -24.76 9.35 7.07
N SER A 123 -26.07 9.48 7.26
CA SER A 123 -26.96 10.38 6.52
C SER A 123 -27.45 11.50 7.41
N ASP A 124 -27.44 12.72 6.87
CA ASP A 124 -27.91 13.93 7.53
C ASP A 124 -29.02 14.51 6.68
N LEU A 125 -30.27 14.36 7.13
CA LEU A 125 -31.44 14.94 6.48
C LEU A 125 -31.79 16.23 7.18
N PHE A 126 -31.06 17.29 6.81
CA PHE A 126 -31.31 18.65 7.24
C PHE A 126 -31.30 18.81 8.77
N SER A 127 -30.35 18.19 9.48
CA SER A 127 -30.25 18.24 10.96
C SER A 127 -30.16 19.65 11.56
N TRP A 128 -29.87 20.67 10.74
CA TRP A 128 -29.92 22.08 11.12
C TRP A 128 -31.34 22.66 11.21
N GLU A 129 -32.34 21.95 10.71
CA GLU A 129 -33.76 22.28 10.83
C GLU A 129 -34.40 21.56 12.03
N SER A 130 -35.42 22.16 12.64
CA SER A 130 -36.06 21.60 13.84
C SER A 130 -36.82 20.29 13.61
N TRP A 131 -37.12 19.96 12.36
CA TRP A 131 -37.79 18.74 11.92
C TRP A 131 -36.84 17.74 11.26
N GLY A 132 -35.59 18.15 10.98
CA GLY A 132 -34.60 17.31 10.35
C GLY A 132 -34.11 16.20 11.28
N TRP A 133 -33.40 15.24 10.71
CA TRP A 133 -32.82 14.13 11.46
C TRP A 133 -31.51 13.67 10.84
N GLU A 134 -30.71 12.98 11.65
CA GLU A 134 -29.53 12.26 11.21
C GLU A 134 -29.67 10.79 11.58
N LYS A 135 -28.99 9.91 10.84
CA LYS A 135 -28.91 8.50 11.20
C LYS A 135 -27.68 7.84 10.62
N THR A 136 -27.27 6.77 11.29
CA THR A 136 -26.34 5.78 10.73
C THR A 136 -27.14 4.56 10.31
N GLU A 137 -26.82 3.99 9.16
CA GLU A 137 -27.45 2.78 8.64
C GLU A 137 -26.42 1.87 7.97
N LEU A 138 -26.64 0.55 8.03
CA LEU A 138 -25.85 -0.40 7.25
C LEU A 138 -26.20 -0.29 5.76
N LEU A 139 -25.19 -0.17 4.91
CA LEU A 139 -25.40 0.12 3.50
C LEU A 139 -26.12 -1.02 2.77
N ASN A 140 -25.95 -2.26 3.23
CA ASN A 140 -26.67 -3.42 2.67
C ASN A 140 -28.17 -3.43 2.97
N ASN A 141 -28.66 -2.59 3.89
CA ASN A 141 -30.10 -2.37 4.06
C ASN A 141 -30.72 -1.58 2.91
N TYR A 142 -29.91 -0.82 2.15
CA TYR A 142 -30.35 -0.10 0.94
C TYR A 142 -29.85 -0.74 -0.35
N LEU A 143 -28.65 -1.30 -0.34
CA LEU A 143 -27.99 -1.90 -1.48
C LEU A 143 -27.61 -3.36 -1.14
N PRO A 144 -28.54 -4.33 -1.24
CA PRO A 144 -28.33 -5.70 -0.76
C PRO A 144 -27.12 -6.41 -1.37
N ASN A 145 -26.78 -6.08 -2.62
CA ASN A 145 -25.62 -6.65 -3.31
C ASN A 145 -24.27 -6.23 -2.71
N VAL A 146 -24.24 -5.26 -1.78
CA VAL A 146 -23.05 -4.91 -0.98
C VAL A 146 -22.68 -6.03 0.00
N SER A 147 -23.61 -6.92 0.36
CA SER A 147 -23.33 -8.01 1.30
C SER A 147 -22.24 -8.99 0.84
N ALA A 148 -21.91 -9.04 -0.45
CA ALA A 148 -20.76 -9.80 -0.96
C ALA A 148 -19.39 -9.14 -0.64
N GLU A 149 -19.35 -7.99 0.04
CA GLU A 149 -18.10 -7.52 0.68
C GLU A 149 -17.88 -8.16 2.05
N LEU A 150 -18.92 -8.65 2.72
CA LEU A 150 -18.86 -9.00 4.15
C LEU A 150 -18.13 -10.33 4.43
N ASP A 151 -17.80 -11.10 3.40
CA ASP A 151 -16.92 -12.27 3.50
C ASP A 151 -15.54 -12.03 2.87
N ASN A 152 -15.27 -10.80 2.41
CA ASN A 152 -13.96 -10.43 1.87
C ASN A 152 -12.93 -10.27 2.98
N THR A 153 -11.69 -10.54 2.61
CA THR A 153 -10.53 -10.30 3.47
C THR A 153 -9.62 -9.24 2.87
N ILE A 154 -9.31 -8.22 3.67
CA ILE A 154 -8.38 -7.14 3.32
C ILE A 154 -7.07 -7.40 4.03
N THR A 155 -5.96 -7.44 3.27
CA THR A 155 -4.61 -7.62 3.83
C THR A 155 -3.78 -6.38 3.59
N PHE A 156 -3.23 -5.82 4.67
CA PHE A 156 -2.19 -4.80 4.64
C PHE A 156 -0.87 -5.45 5.04
N THR A 157 -0.02 -5.73 4.06
CA THR A 157 1.35 -6.19 4.28
C THR A 157 2.25 -4.96 4.39
N VAL A 158 3.08 -4.90 5.42
CA VAL A 158 4.04 -3.83 5.64
C VAL A 158 5.34 -4.17 4.93
N ASP A 159 5.79 -3.28 4.04
CA ASP A 159 7.06 -3.43 3.33
C ASP A 159 8.16 -2.56 3.94
N GLY A 160 7.81 -1.47 4.66
CA GLY A 160 8.77 -0.57 5.29
C GLY A 160 8.19 0.79 5.69
N LYS A 161 9.07 1.75 5.93
CA LYS A 161 8.79 3.19 6.15
C LYS A 161 9.54 4.02 5.11
N ASN A 162 8.94 5.09 4.61
CA ASN A 162 9.64 6.03 3.72
C ASN A 162 10.60 6.96 4.50
N ALA A 163 11.22 7.92 3.80
CA ALA A 163 12.15 8.88 4.39
C ALA A 163 11.51 9.77 5.48
N GLU A 164 10.20 9.98 5.38
CA GLU A 164 9.39 10.74 6.32
C GLU A 164 8.94 9.91 7.53
N GLY A 165 9.25 8.61 7.56
CA GLY A 165 8.85 7.68 8.63
C GLY A 165 7.44 7.12 8.48
N GLU A 166 6.83 7.30 7.31
CA GLU A 166 5.47 6.85 7.00
C GLU A 166 5.47 5.38 6.59
N PRO A 167 4.73 4.50 7.30
CA PRO A 167 4.62 3.10 6.92
C PRO A 167 3.97 2.93 5.56
N TYR A 168 4.49 2.00 4.75
CA TYR A 168 3.94 1.64 3.46
C TYR A 168 4.00 0.13 3.23
N GLY A 169 3.23 -0.35 2.25
CA GLY A 169 3.41 -1.68 1.72
C GLY A 169 2.38 -2.09 0.68
N THR A 170 2.04 -3.37 0.66
CA THR A 170 1.11 -3.95 -0.32
C THR A 170 -0.29 -4.15 0.25
N PHE A 171 -1.28 -3.91 -0.60
CA PHE A 171 -2.70 -4.03 -0.31
C PHE A 171 -3.29 -5.17 -1.15
N GLU A 172 -4.08 -6.02 -0.51
CA GLU A 172 -4.91 -7.01 -1.18
C GLU A 172 -6.35 -6.96 -0.67
N ASN A 173 -7.31 -7.07 -1.58
CA ASN A 173 -8.71 -7.32 -1.27
C ASN A 173 -9.11 -8.65 -1.91
N ASN A 174 -9.24 -9.69 -1.10
CA ASN A 174 -9.54 -11.03 -1.56
C ASN A 174 -11.02 -11.31 -1.39
N ALA A 175 -11.68 -11.60 -2.51
CA ALA A 175 -13.07 -12.06 -2.52
C ALA A 175 -13.24 -13.30 -1.62
N GLY A 176 -14.37 -13.35 -0.92
CA GLY A 176 -14.70 -14.44 -0.02
C GLY A 176 -15.07 -15.76 -0.72
N THR A 177 -15.91 -16.55 -0.06
CA THR A 177 -16.25 -17.90 -0.56
C THR A 177 -17.07 -17.85 -1.85
N ASP A 178 -17.82 -16.77 -2.05
CA ASP A 178 -18.63 -16.56 -3.25
C ASP A 178 -17.79 -16.12 -4.48
N GLY A 179 -16.53 -15.73 -4.27
CA GLY A 179 -15.64 -15.22 -5.31
C GLY A 179 -16.12 -13.90 -5.93
N ALA A 180 -17.01 -13.17 -5.25
CA ALA A 180 -17.55 -11.90 -5.70
C ALA A 180 -17.03 -10.74 -4.84
N TYR A 181 -17.19 -9.53 -5.37
CA TYR A 181 -17.09 -8.30 -4.59
C TYR A 181 -18.48 -7.69 -4.55
N GLY A 182 -18.80 -6.96 -3.48
CA GLY A 182 -20.11 -6.33 -3.37
C GLY A 182 -20.35 -5.33 -4.48
N ASN A 183 -21.59 -5.10 -4.84
CA ASN A 183 -21.95 -4.14 -5.89
C ASN A 183 -22.85 -3.06 -5.29
N PHE A 184 -22.48 -1.79 -5.47
CA PHE A 184 -23.23 -0.65 -4.96
C PHE A 184 -24.37 -0.26 -5.92
N VAL A 185 -25.10 -1.26 -6.42
CA VAL A 185 -26.24 -1.09 -7.32
C VAL A 185 -27.53 -1.44 -6.58
N SER A 186 -28.52 -0.56 -6.67
CA SER A 186 -29.87 -0.79 -6.15
C SER A 186 -30.66 -1.71 -7.08
N ASP A 187 -31.35 -2.69 -6.49
CA ASP A 187 -32.30 -3.54 -7.20
C ASP A 187 -33.69 -2.89 -7.32
N ASP A 188 -33.90 -1.74 -6.68
CA ASP A 188 -35.16 -0.98 -6.75
C ASP A 188 -35.21 -0.16 -8.05
N ALA A 189 -35.83 -0.75 -9.08
CA ALA A 189 -36.02 -0.12 -10.38
C ALA A 189 -36.93 1.13 -10.35
N SER A 190 -37.53 1.48 -9.21
CA SER A 190 -38.26 2.75 -9.06
C SER A 190 -37.34 3.95 -8.79
N TRP A 191 -36.07 3.71 -8.45
CA TRP A 191 -35.11 4.78 -8.18
C TRP A 191 -34.68 5.47 -9.48
N PRO A 192 -34.55 6.81 -9.49
CA PRO A 192 -34.08 7.55 -10.66
C PRO A 192 -32.66 7.17 -11.13
N GLU A 193 -31.82 6.78 -10.18
CA GLU A 193 -30.46 6.28 -10.38
C GLU A 193 -30.29 5.01 -9.54
N THR A 194 -29.64 4.00 -10.10
CA THR A 194 -29.45 2.71 -9.42
C THR A 194 -27.99 2.36 -9.23
N ASP A 195 -27.04 2.98 -9.92
CA ASP A 195 -25.61 2.66 -9.82
C ASP A 195 -24.86 3.69 -8.97
N PHE A 196 -24.45 3.29 -7.77
CA PHE A 196 -23.73 4.14 -6.84
C PHE A 196 -22.28 3.71 -6.63
N ASN A 197 -21.70 2.91 -7.55
CA ASN A 197 -20.31 2.45 -7.42
C ASN A 197 -19.33 3.63 -7.34
N SER A 198 -19.51 4.66 -8.16
CA SER A 198 -18.64 5.85 -8.13
C SER A 198 -18.68 6.58 -6.77
N ARG A 199 -19.82 6.52 -6.08
CA ARG A 199 -20.03 7.13 -4.78
C ARG A 199 -19.45 6.30 -3.64
N TYR A 200 -19.67 4.98 -3.64
CA TYR A 200 -19.41 4.12 -2.48
C TYR A 200 -18.23 3.13 -2.61
N ARG A 201 -17.71 2.88 -3.82
CA ARG A 201 -16.47 2.09 -3.97
C ARG A 201 -15.29 2.94 -3.49
N LYS A 202 -14.94 2.78 -2.20
CA LYS A 202 -13.83 3.51 -1.54
C LYS A 202 -12.68 2.61 -1.11
N VAL A 203 -12.82 1.30 -1.30
CA VAL A 203 -11.75 0.31 -1.17
C VAL A 203 -11.67 -0.43 -2.51
N PRO A 204 -10.49 -0.52 -3.16
CA PRO A 204 -10.37 -1.19 -4.45
C PRO A 204 -10.58 -2.71 -4.31
N THR A 205 -11.00 -3.34 -5.41
CA THR A 205 -11.14 -4.80 -5.50
C THR A 205 -9.87 -5.48 -6.01
N THR A 206 -8.94 -4.72 -6.57
CA THR A 206 -7.66 -5.22 -7.05
C THR A 206 -6.56 -5.01 -6.03
N ALA A 207 -5.51 -5.82 -6.12
CA ALA A 207 -4.28 -5.57 -5.39
C ALA A 207 -3.68 -4.19 -5.73
N GLY A 208 -2.87 -3.68 -4.80
CA GLY A 208 -2.27 -2.36 -4.90
C GLY A 208 -1.18 -2.12 -3.86
N THR A 209 -0.87 -0.86 -3.63
CA THR A 209 0.03 -0.41 -2.56
C THR A 209 -0.73 0.48 -1.59
N TRP A 210 -0.19 0.67 -0.39
CA TRP A 210 -0.73 1.63 0.57
C TRP A 210 0.39 2.39 1.27
N ILE A 211 0.05 3.57 1.77
CA ILE A 211 0.87 4.37 2.68
C ILE A 211 -0.02 4.96 3.77
N ILE A 212 0.50 5.03 5.00
CA ILE A 212 -0.13 5.77 6.10
C ILE A 212 0.51 7.15 6.21
N ASN A 213 -0.28 8.18 6.00
CA ASN A 213 0.09 9.57 6.25
C ASN A 213 -0.83 10.09 7.37
N GLU A 214 -0.25 10.48 8.49
CA GLU A 214 -0.99 10.87 9.70
C GLU A 214 -1.98 9.79 10.15
N GLU A 215 -3.27 10.09 10.22
CA GLU A 215 -4.36 9.16 10.60
C GLU A 215 -5.12 8.65 9.36
N LYS A 216 -4.51 8.70 8.16
CA LYS A 216 -5.12 8.27 6.90
C LYS A 216 -4.34 7.13 6.26
N VAL A 217 -5.06 6.17 5.69
CA VAL A 217 -4.50 5.22 4.73
C VAL A 217 -4.83 5.68 3.31
N ILE A 218 -3.81 5.72 2.46
CA ILE A 218 -3.96 6.00 1.03
C ILE A 218 -3.65 4.70 0.30
N ILE A 219 -4.68 4.07 -0.27
CA ILE A 219 -4.54 2.85 -1.06
C ILE A 219 -4.48 3.24 -2.54
N THR A 220 -3.45 2.81 -3.25
CA THR A 220 -3.30 3.00 -4.70
C THR A 220 -3.50 1.66 -5.39
N ASP A 221 -4.52 1.57 -6.25
CA ASP A 221 -4.79 0.33 -6.99
C ASP A 221 -3.78 0.09 -8.13
N ALA A 222 -3.86 -1.07 -8.78
CA ALA A 222 -3.01 -1.42 -9.91
C ALA A 222 -3.15 -0.47 -11.13
N GLY A 223 -4.25 0.30 -11.20
CA GLY A 223 -4.50 1.32 -12.22
C GLY A 223 -3.95 2.71 -11.85
N GLY A 224 -3.42 2.88 -10.64
CA GLY A 224 -2.94 4.16 -10.12
C GLY A 224 -4.03 5.06 -9.54
N VAL A 225 -5.23 4.53 -9.26
CA VAL A 225 -6.30 5.27 -8.59
C VAL A 225 -6.07 5.25 -7.08
N GLU A 226 -6.10 6.43 -6.47
CA GLU A 226 -5.92 6.60 -5.03
C GLU A 226 -7.26 6.62 -4.29
N TYR A 227 -7.29 5.92 -3.15
CA TYR A 227 -8.39 5.84 -2.23
C TYR A 227 -7.91 6.27 -0.84
N THR A 228 -8.37 7.43 -0.38
CA THR A 228 -8.00 7.98 0.92
C THR A 228 -9.09 7.71 1.95
N LEU A 229 -8.72 7.06 3.05
CA LEU A 229 -9.61 6.70 4.14
C LEU A 229 -8.98 7.13 5.47
N ASP A 230 -9.76 7.74 6.35
CA ASP A 230 -9.43 7.97 7.75
C ASP A 230 -9.43 6.64 8.51
N ILE A 231 -8.44 6.44 9.38
CA ILE A 231 -8.26 5.25 10.20
C ILE A 231 -8.72 5.57 11.61
N GLU A 232 -9.63 4.75 12.14
CA GLU A 232 -10.00 4.75 13.56
C GLU A 232 -9.64 3.39 14.16
N VAL A 233 -8.74 3.39 15.14
CA VAL A 233 -8.32 2.16 15.84
C VAL A 233 -9.16 1.99 17.08
N ASN A 234 -10.15 1.10 17.01
CA ASN A 234 -11.03 0.81 18.14
C ASN A 234 -10.32 -0.10 19.16
N THR A 235 -9.72 -1.18 18.66
CA THR A 235 -8.93 -2.14 19.44
C THR A 235 -7.80 -2.75 18.59
N GLN A 236 -6.97 -3.63 19.18
CA GLN A 236 -5.95 -4.37 18.41
C GLN A 236 -6.53 -5.33 17.36
N THR A 237 -7.82 -5.65 17.44
CA THR A 237 -8.52 -6.59 16.56
C THR A 237 -9.72 -5.95 15.86
N GLU A 238 -9.87 -4.63 15.96
CA GLU A 238 -10.97 -3.90 15.36
C GLU A 238 -10.52 -2.50 14.94
N ILE A 239 -10.67 -2.20 13.65
CA ILE A 239 -10.43 -0.88 13.08
C ILE A 239 -11.63 -0.45 12.23
N ALA A 240 -11.82 0.84 12.06
CA ALA A 240 -12.73 1.40 11.06
C ALA A 240 -11.95 2.21 10.04
N LEU A 241 -12.27 2.01 8.76
CA LEU A 241 -11.80 2.84 7.66
C LEU A 241 -12.98 3.67 7.17
N SER A 242 -12.82 4.99 7.10
CA SER A 242 -13.94 5.86 6.76
C SER A 242 -13.55 6.99 5.83
N THR A 243 -14.53 7.58 5.14
CA THR A 243 -14.29 8.73 4.28
C THR A 243 -15.53 9.56 4.13
N GLU A 244 -15.33 10.86 3.92
CA GLU A 244 -16.41 11.78 3.61
C GLU A 244 -16.99 11.50 2.23
N LEU A 245 -18.29 11.72 2.12
CA LEU A 245 -19.03 11.67 0.87
C LEU A 245 -19.53 13.07 0.56
N GLU A 246 -19.48 13.42 -0.72
CA GLU A 246 -20.06 14.67 -1.21
C GLU A 246 -21.54 14.73 -0.82
N TYR A 247 -21.89 15.75 -0.04
CA TYR A 247 -23.25 16.01 0.42
C TYR A 247 -24.01 16.81 -0.64
N LYS A 248 -25.01 16.20 -1.25
CA LYS A 248 -25.74 16.75 -2.41
C LYS A 248 -27.15 17.20 -2.05
N SER A 249 -27.31 17.89 -0.92
CA SER A 249 -28.62 18.30 -0.40
C SER A 249 -29.47 19.14 -1.36
N GLU A 250 -28.83 19.82 -2.30
CA GLU A 250 -29.46 20.60 -3.36
C GLU A 250 -30.19 19.75 -4.41
N LEU A 251 -29.85 18.45 -4.50
CA LEU A 251 -30.50 17.49 -5.38
C LEU A 251 -31.65 16.73 -4.70
N PHE A 252 -31.89 16.99 -3.41
CA PHE A 252 -32.94 16.34 -2.65
C PHE A 252 -34.33 16.61 -3.26
N ASP A 253 -35.05 15.55 -3.65
CA ASP A 253 -36.39 15.68 -4.21
C ASP A 253 -37.48 15.50 -3.14
N TRP A 254 -38.12 16.60 -2.78
CA TRP A 254 -39.27 16.62 -1.85
C TRP A 254 -40.48 15.82 -2.34
N GLY A 255 -40.55 15.51 -3.63
CA GLY A 255 -41.57 14.66 -4.23
C GLY A 255 -41.31 13.17 -4.06
N VAL A 256 -40.09 12.76 -3.71
CA VAL A 256 -39.72 11.36 -3.48
C VAL A 256 -40.14 10.95 -2.07
N SER A 257 -41.12 10.05 -1.98
CA SER A 257 -41.56 9.47 -0.70
C SER A 257 -40.60 8.39 -0.16
N ASN A 258 -39.67 7.92 -0.99
CA ASN A 258 -38.68 6.91 -0.61
C ASN A 258 -37.39 7.58 -0.13
N TYR A 259 -37.33 7.85 1.18
CA TYR A 259 -36.15 8.48 1.79
C TYR A 259 -34.88 7.63 1.67
N SER A 260 -34.96 6.30 1.44
CA SER A 260 -33.76 5.46 1.24
C SER A 260 -33.00 5.82 -0.03
N PHE A 261 -33.70 6.23 -1.09
CA PHE A 261 -33.04 6.76 -2.29
C PHE A 261 -32.29 8.04 -1.94
N GLU A 262 -32.95 9.01 -1.30
CA GLU A 262 -32.34 10.30 -0.97
C GLU A 262 -31.15 10.15 -0.02
N GLU A 263 -31.26 9.29 0.99
CA GLU A 263 -30.17 8.92 1.89
C GLU A 263 -28.97 8.36 1.13
N THR A 264 -29.20 7.49 0.15
CA THR A 264 -28.15 6.84 -0.64
C THR A 264 -27.54 7.80 -1.69
N ALA A 265 -28.38 8.49 -2.46
CA ALA A 265 -27.93 9.31 -3.57
C ALA A 265 -27.31 10.63 -3.12
N HIS A 266 -27.88 11.26 -2.08
CA HIS A 266 -27.65 12.69 -1.82
C HIS A 266 -27.27 13.02 -0.38
N MET A 267 -27.93 12.39 0.61
CA MET A 267 -27.87 12.86 2.00
C MET A 267 -26.83 12.14 2.87
N SER A 268 -26.21 11.06 2.36
CA SER A 268 -25.04 10.44 3.00
C SER A 268 -23.83 11.39 2.98
N LYS A 269 -23.22 11.66 4.13
CA LYS A 269 -22.04 12.53 4.29
C LYS A 269 -20.76 11.78 4.60
N LYS A 270 -20.88 10.55 5.06
CA LYS A 270 -19.73 9.70 5.42
C LYS A 270 -20.11 8.25 5.17
N MET A 271 -19.13 7.45 4.76
CA MET A 271 -19.23 6.01 4.79
C MET A 271 -18.06 5.41 5.56
N TRP A 272 -18.25 4.18 6.03
CA TRP A 272 -17.25 3.46 6.80
C TRP A 272 -17.30 1.96 6.51
N TYR A 273 -16.15 1.31 6.72
CA TYR A 273 -15.94 -0.13 6.75
C TYR A 273 -15.42 -0.48 8.13
N ASN A 274 -16.09 -1.38 8.85
CA ASN A 274 -15.57 -1.93 10.11
C ASN A 274 -14.85 -3.24 9.79
N LEU A 275 -13.61 -3.35 10.22
CA LEU A 275 -12.73 -4.48 9.95
C LEU A 275 -12.36 -5.17 11.26
N ILE A 276 -12.43 -6.50 11.26
CA ILE A 276 -12.13 -7.32 12.45
C ILE A 276 -11.10 -8.41 12.14
N LYS A 277 -10.35 -8.82 13.16
CA LYS A 277 -9.29 -9.84 13.09
C LYS A 277 -9.63 -11.10 13.90
#